data_AF-A0A4Q6BWD4-F1
#
_entry.id   AF-A0A4Q6BWD4-F1
#
_cell.length_a   1.000
_cell.length_b   1.000
_cell.length_c   1.000
_cell.angle_alpha   90.00
_cell.angle_beta   90.00
_cell.angle_gamma   90.00
#
_symmetry.space_group_name_H-M   'P 1'
#
loop_
_entity.id
_entity.type
_entity.pdbx_description
1 polymer ?
#
loop_
_entity_poly.entity_id
_entity_poly.type
_entity_poly.pdbx_seq_one_letter_code
_entity_poly.pdbx_strand_id
1 'polypeptide(L)'
;MSARPISGLKNLLASGLHADSPARGVSFRRMTPKALMATAFIFVSLLASQQSQAELPSLCSHFAGPAKAGIPISQKTGVTKAEFDGVAAKIDRLYREEFRSRGGTLKMRANWESNSIDARANEFGWFWLVSLYGGLARQPGMTRDAFALVACHEVGHHLGGAPNAILSPLTNEGQADYYATLKCARRFFADEDNLAALRKTGVERYLASECRKEFSIVAEQYVCMRSGMAALNLTRALQKINGDKKRISFQTPDTSTPVLFSKASHPPAQCRLDTFLNGARCPVPVNEALSETSYWPGTCDRKNQPANTGSRPRCWFKPL
;
A
#
# COMPACT_ATOMS: atom_id res chain seq x y z
N MET A 1 -64.59 -17.22 0.23
CA MET A 1 -64.96 -15.83 0.54
C MET A 1 -63.99 -14.93 -0.24
N SER A 2 -64.34 -14.68 -1.51
CA SER A 2 -64.67 -13.35 -2.09
C SER A 2 -63.48 -12.38 -2.10
N ALA A 3 -62.77 -12.14 -3.21
CA ALA A 3 -63.19 -11.46 -4.46
C ALA A 3 -63.73 -10.03 -4.15
N ARG A 4 -63.33 -8.92 -4.79
CA ARG A 4 -62.66 -8.66 -6.08
C ARG A 4 -62.26 -7.14 -6.13
N PRO A 5 -61.58 -6.69 -7.22
CA PRO A 5 -60.89 -5.40 -7.42
C PRO A 5 -61.67 -4.40 -8.30
N ILE A 6 -61.07 -3.24 -8.60
CA ILE A 6 -61.51 -2.25 -9.62
C ILE A 6 -60.20 -1.70 -10.26
N SER A 7 -59.77 -2.10 -11.48
CA SER A 7 -60.13 -1.63 -12.84
C SER A 7 -60.14 -0.10 -12.99
N GLY A 8 -59.57 0.60 -13.97
CA GLY A 8 -58.98 0.38 -15.30
C GLY A 8 -58.40 1.76 -15.71
N LEU A 9 -58.12 2.13 -16.95
CA LEU A 9 -58.10 1.51 -18.27
C LEU A 9 -57.46 2.57 -19.20
N LYS A 10 -56.54 2.15 -20.07
CA LYS A 10 -56.31 2.58 -21.48
C LYS A 10 -55.98 4.06 -21.80
N ASN A 11 -54.80 4.35 -22.36
CA ASN A 11 -54.42 4.30 -23.80
C ASN A 11 -55.24 5.24 -24.69
N LEU A 12 -54.58 6.19 -25.38
CA LEU A 12 -54.49 6.21 -26.84
C LEU A 12 -53.52 7.27 -27.38
N LEU A 13 -52.82 6.86 -28.44
CA LEU A 13 -51.83 7.53 -29.26
C LEU A 13 -52.47 8.37 -30.38
N ALA A 14 -51.62 9.22 -30.98
CA ALA A 14 -51.72 9.84 -32.32
C ALA A 14 -52.70 11.03 -32.41
N SER A 15 -52.45 12.11 -33.16
CA SER A 15 -51.92 12.22 -34.54
C SER A 15 -51.84 13.69 -34.98
N GLY A 16 -50.97 14.00 -35.97
CA GLY A 16 -51.11 15.04 -37.02
C GLY A 16 -50.81 16.50 -36.63
N LEU A 17 -49.79 17.18 -37.17
CA LEU A 17 -49.55 17.74 -38.54
C LEU A 17 -50.25 19.08 -38.86
N HIS A 18 -49.41 20.09 -39.10
CA HIS A 18 -49.50 21.27 -39.99
C HIS A 18 -50.55 22.37 -39.74
N ALA A 19 -50.09 23.63 -39.61
CA ALA A 19 -50.15 24.65 -40.68
C ALA A 19 -49.82 26.07 -40.16
N ASP A 20 -48.97 26.76 -40.92
CA ASP A 20 -48.98 28.17 -41.33
C ASP A 20 -49.05 29.37 -40.36
N SER A 21 -48.12 30.29 -40.66
CA SER A 21 -47.99 31.71 -40.26
C SER A 21 -49.22 32.57 -40.66
N PRO A 22 -49.46 33.78 -40.09
CA PRO A 22 -48.58 34.93 -40.35
C PRO A 22 -48.44 35.99 -39.24
N ALA A 23 -47.45 36.85 -39.47
CA ALA A 23 -47.03 38.00 -38.68
C ALA A 23 -48.13 39.02 -38.35
N ARG A 24 -48.02 39.61 -37.15
CA ARG A 24 -48.39 41.01 -36.86
C ARG A 24 -47.61 41.50 -35.64
N GLY A 25 -46.77 42.51 -35.85
CA GLY A 25 -45.95 43.11 -34.80
C GLY A 25 -46.76 44.03 -33.89
N VAL A 26 -46.39 44.07 -32.61
CA VAL A 26 -46.74 45.16 -31.69
C VAL A 26 -45.63 45.34 -30.63
N SER A 27 -45.06 46.54 -30.65
CA SER A 27 -44.55 47.34 -29.52
C SER A 27 -43.48 46.75 -28.58
N PHE A 28 -42.25 47.26 -28.75
CA PHE A 28 -41.25 47.29 -27.68
C PHE A 28 -41.70 48.23 -26.56
N ARG A 29 -42.33 47.69 -25.51
CA ARG A 29 -42.34 48.34 -24.20
C ARG A 29 -41.06 47.96 -23.45
N ARG A 30 -40.31 49.00 -23.06
CA ARG A 30 -39.16 48.91 -22.15
C ARG A 30 -39.60 48.21 -20.86
N MET A 31 -39.08 47.01 -20.62
CA MET A 31 -39.10 46.37 -19.31
C MET A 31 -37.79 46.65 -18.58
N THR A 32 -37.94 47.02 -17.32
CA THR A 32 -36.93 47.35 -16.32
C THR A 32 -36.04 46.16 -15.94
N PRO A 33 -34.81 46.38 -15.45
CA PRO A 33 -33.80 45.34 -15.25
C PRO A 33 -34.04 44.55 -13.96
N LYS A 34 -35.08 43.69 -13.94
CA LYS A 34 -35.29 42.69 -12.89
C LYS A 34 -35.96 41.44 -13.47
N ALA A 35 -35.34 40.80 -14.45
CA ALA A 35 -35.67 39.44 -14.90
C ALA A 35 -34.53 38.89 -15.77
N LEU A 36 -33.35 38.69 -15.19
CA LEU A 36 -32.24 37.99 -15.84
C LEU A 36 -31.44 37.19 -14.80
N MET A 37 -32.13 36.31 -14.08
CA MET A 37 -31.52 35.31 -13.19
C MET A 37 -32.38 34.05 -13.14
N ALA A 38 -32.67 33.46 -14.31
CA ALA A 38 -33.34 32.16 -14.35
C ALA A 38 -33.13 31.40 -15.67
N THR A 39 -31.96 31.49 -16.32
CA THR A 39 -31.64 30.66 -17.50
C THR A 39 -30.12 30.46 -17.69
N ALA A 40 -29.38 30.25 -16.59
CA ALA A 40 -27.97 29.87 -16.66
C ALA A 40 -27.59 28.77 -15.63
N PHE A 41 -28.55 27.89 -15.28
CA PHE A 41 -28.31 26.81 -14.31
C PHE A 41 -28.66 25.41 -14.81
N ILE A 42 -28.86 25.22 -16.12
CA ILE A 42 -29.00 23.89 -16.72
C ILE A 42 -28.22 23.87 -18.03
N PHE A 43 -26.90 24.09 -17.98
CA PHE A 43 -25.95 23.65 -19.03
C PHE A 43 -24.49 23.67 -18.53
N VAL A 44 -24.26 23.46 -17.22
CA VAL A 44 -22.92 23.21 -16.64
C VAL A 44 -22.98 21.96 -15.75
N SER A 45 -23.60 20.89 -16.25
CA SER A 45 -23.70 19.62 -15.54
C SER A 45 -23.44 18.40 -16.45
N LEU A 46 -22.91 18.62 -17.66
CA LEU A 46 -22.55 17.54 -18.60
C LEU A 46 -21.12 17.63 -19.14
N LEU A 47 -20.22 18.30 -18.42
CA LEU A 47 -18.77 18.24 -18.66
C LEU A 47 -17.97 17.96 -17.37
N ALA A 48 -18.63 17.40 -16.34
CA ALA A 48 -17.98 16.94 -15.11
C ALA A 48 -17.65 15.44 -15.16
N SER A 49 -17.34 14.90 -16.33
CA SER A 49 -16.89 13.52 -16.51
C SER A 49 -15.54 13.53 -17.22
N GLN A 50 -14.53 13.01 -16.52
CA GLN A 50 -13.14 12.78 -16.98
C GLN A 50 -12.21 13.99 -16.96
N GLN A 51 -12.05 14.63 -15.80
CA GLN A 51 -10.69 15.05 -15.43
C GLN A 51 -10.11 13.95 -14.55
N SER A 52 -9.31 13.07 -15.17
CA SER A 52 -8.30 12.35 -14.40
C SER A 52 -7.43 13.42 -13.76
N GLN A 53 -7.57 13.63 -12.45
CA GLN A 53 -6.58 14.37 -11.70
C GLN A 53 -5.29 13.56 -11.86
N ALA A 54 -4.40 14.04 -12.72
CA ALA A 54 -3.06 13.52 -12.81
C ALA A 54 -2.39 13.88 -11.48
N GLU A 55 -2.45 12.94 -10.54
CA GLU A 55 -1.56 12.94 -9.38
C GLU A 55 -0.14 13.01 -9.95
N LEU A 56 0.65 13.98 -9.48
CA LEU A 56 2.10 13.91 -9.66
C LEU A 56 2.51 12.50 -9.22
N PRO A 57 3.14 11.69 -10.10
CA PRO A 57 3.48 10.33 -9.75
C PRO A 57 4.40 10.40 -8.52
N SER A 58 3.85 10.03 -7.36
CA SER A 58 4.67 9.83 -6.18
C SER A 58 5.75 8.82 -6.58
N LEU A 59 7.01 9.16 -6.34
CA LEU A 59 8.14 8.26 -6.66
C LEU A 59 8.08 6.94 -5.86
N CYS A 60 7.14 6.82 -4.91
CA CYS A 60 6.81 5.63 -4.10
C CYS A 60 5.40 5.07 -4.39
N SER A 61 4.86 5.29 -5.59
CA SER A 61 3.46 4.93 -5.91
C SER A 61 3.26 3.47 -6.36
N HIS A 62 4.29 2.62 -6.40
CA HIS A 62 4.20 1.29 -6.99
C HIS A 62 5.09 0.25 -6.29
N PHE A 63 4.57 -0.55 -5.37
CA PHE A 63 5.36 -1.55 -4.64
C PHE A 63 6.20 -2.51 -5.51
N ALA A 64 5.62 -2.97 -6.63
CA ALA A 64 6.23 -3.97 -7.50
C ALA A 64 7.06 -3.36 -8.64
N GLY A 65 7.18 -2.03 -8.69
CA GLY A 65 7.82 -1.30 -9.77
C GLY A 65 6.93 -1.15 -11.02
N PRO A 66 7.50 -1.00 -12.23
CA PRO A 66 6.75 -0.66 -13.44
C PRO A 66 5.71 -1.74 -13.79
N ALA A 67 4.60 -1.30 -14.39
CA ALA A 67 3.46 -2.15 -14.73
C ALA A 67 3.86 -3.44 -15.45
N LYS A 68 3.29 -4.57 -15.01
CA LYS A 68 3.54 -5.92 -15.54
C LYS A 68 2.23 -6.53 -16.02
N ALA A 69 2.32 -7.60 -16.81
CA ALA A 69 1.17 -8.43 -17.15
C ALA A 69 0.52 -8.96 -15.86
N GLY A 70 -0.74 -8.61 -15.63
CA GLY A 70 -1.44 -8.93 -14.38
C GLY A 70 -1.69 -10.44 -14.19
N ILE A 71 -1.97 -10.85 -12.95
CA ILE A 71 -2.39 -12.23 -12.65
C ILE A 71 -3.92 -12.31 -12.53
N PRO A 72 -4.59 -13.08 -13.40
CA PRO A 72 -6.03 -13.17 -13.42
C PRO A 72 -6.58 -13.84 -12.16
N ILE A 73 -7.83 -13.51 -11.79
CA ILE A 73 -8.54 -14.13 -10.67
C ILE A 73 -8.73 -15.66 -10.84
N SER A 74 -8.75 -16.14 -12.08
CA SER A 74 -8.85 -17.57 -12.40
C SER A 74 -7.62 -18.37 -11.96
N GLN A 75 -6.46 -17.71 -11.79
CA GLN A 75 -5.23 -18.37 -11.38
C GLN A 75 -5.18 -18.49 -9.85
N LYS A 76 -5.42 -19.69 -9.34
CA LYS A 76 -5.44 -19.99 -7.89
C LYS A 76 -4.04 -20.31 -7.33
N THR A 77 -3.10 -19.39 -7.50
CA THR A 77 -1.74 -19.47 -6.90
C THR A 77 -1.56 -18.40 -5.82
N GLY A 78 -0.50 -18.50 -5.02
CA GLY A 78 -0.18 -17.50 -3.99
C GLY A 78 -1.12 -17.60 -2.79
N VAL A 79 -1.62 -16.45 -2.31
CA VAL A 79 -2.53 -16.39 -1.16
C VAL A 79 -3.99 -16.61 -1.57
N THR A 80 -4.78 -17.16 -0.66
CA THR A 80 -6.23 -17.26 -0.81
C THR A 80 -6.92 -15.92 -0.57
N LYS A 81 -8.18 -15.78 -1.03
CA LYS A 81 -9.01 -14.59 -0.73
C LYS A 81 -9.16 -14.36 0.78
N ALA A 82 -9.37 -15.43 1.54
CA ALA A 82 -9.53 -15.35 2.99
C ALA A 82 -8.25 -14.83 3.67
N GLU A 83 -7.07 -15.28 3.23
CA GLU A 83 -5.79 -14.76 3.73
C GLU A 83 -5.57 -13.30 3.33
N PHE A 84 -5.89 -12.93 2.08
CA PHE A 84 -5.79 -11.56 1.59
C PHE A 84 -6.64 -10.59 2.41
N ASP A 85 -7.93 -10.90 2.57
CA ASP A 85 -8.87 -10.09 3.36
C ASP A 85 -8.46 -10.06 4.83
N GLY A 86 -7.99 -11.20 5.37
CA GLY A 86 -7.52 -11.33 6.74
C GLY A 86 -6.28 -10.48 7.03
N VAL A 87 -5.34 -10.37 6.10
CA VAL A 87 -4.18 -9.47 6.20
C VAL A 87 -4.65 -8.01 6.26
N ALA A 88 -5.50 -7.59 5.32
CA ALA A 88 -6.00 -6.22 5.26
C ALA A 88 -6.75 -5.83 6.56
N ALA A 89 -7.65 -6.69 7.03
CA ALA A 89 -8.42 -6.46 8.24
C ALA A 89 -7.55 -6.43 9.50
N LYS A 90 -6.49 -7.25 9.57
CA LYS A 90 -5.56 -7.24 10.69
C LYS A 90 -4.71 -5.97 10.72
N ILE A 91 -4.22 -5.50 9.57
CA ILE A 91 -3.50 -4.23 9.47
C ILE A 91 -4.38 -3.06 9.89
N ASP A 92 -5.61 -2.98 9.38
CA ASP A 92 -6.58 -1.94 9.78
C ASP A 92 -6.74 -1.91 11.31
N ARG A 93 -7.00 -3.07 11.92
CA ARG A 93 -7.17 -3.18 13.37
C ARG A 93 -5.93 -2.73 14.15
N LEU A 94 -4.74 -3.10 13.69
CA LEU A 94 -3.49 -2.78 14.38
C LEU A 94 -3.16 -1.30 14.32
N TYR A 95 -3.53 -0.60 13.24
CA TYR A 95 -3.00 0.73 12.94
C TYR A 95 -4.01 1.87 12.91
N ARG A 96 -5.31 1.59 12.84
CA ARG A 96 -6.34 2.64 12.73
C ARG A 96 -6.24 3.74 13.81
N GLU A 97 -5.91 3.38 15.05
CA GLU A 97 -5.80 4.37 16.13
C GLU A 97 -4.49 5.17 16.06
N GLU A 98 -3.40 4.58 15.58
CA GLU A 98 -2.14 5.29 15.39
C GLU A 98 -2.26 6.32 14.25
N PHE A 99 -2.90 5.95 13.14
CA PHE A 99 -3.21 6.89 12.08
C PHE A 99 -4.09 8.04 12.60
N ARG A 100 -5.15 7.74 13.38
CA ARG A 100 -6.00 8.76 14.02
C ARG A 100 -5.22 9.69 14.94
N SER A 101 -4.30 9.15 15.74
CA SER A 101 -3.45 9.95 16.63
C SER A 101 -2.56 10.94 15.88
N ARG A 102 -2.29 10.70 14.59
CA ARG A 102 -1.51 11.55 13.69
C ARG A 102 -2.37 12.43 12.77
N GLY A 103 -3.68 12.50 13.03
CA GLY A 103 -4.63 13.30 12.26
C GLY A 103 -5.09 12.65 10.94
N GLY A 104 -4.68 11.40 10.66
CA GLY A 104 -5.09 10.62 9.50
C GLY A 104 -6.21 9.63 9.81
N THR A 105 -6.93 9.19 8.79
CA THR A 105 -7.84 8.05 8.85
C THR A 105 -7.33 6.99 7.89
N LEU A 106 -6.85 5.87 8.43
CA LEU A 106 -6.47 4.72 7.64
C LEU A 106 -7.67 4.19 6.84
N LYS A 107 -7.47 3.99 5.54
CA LYS A 107 -8.39 3.29 4.65
C LYS A 107 -7.65 2.14 3.97
N MET A 108 -8.06 0.91 4.28
CA MET A 108 -7.58 -0.27 3.56
C MET A 108 -8.47 -0.50 2.32
N ARG A 109 -7.90 -0.50 1.12
CA ARG A 109 -8.55 -0.96 -0.11
C ARG A 109 -8.06 -2.35 -0.49
N ALA A 110 -8.87 -3.35 -0.19
CA ALA A 110 -8.60 -4.76 -0.48
C ALA A 110 -9.17 -5.13 -1.87
N ASN A 111 -8.41 -4.87 -2.94
CA ASN A 111 -8.85 -5.07 -4.33
C ASN A 111 -8.58 -6.50 -4.83
N TRP A 112 -9.23 -7.50 -4.22
CA TRP A 112 -9.01 -8.92 -4.54
C TRP A 112 -9.21 -9.24 -6.04
N GLU A 113 -10.23 -8.66 -6.68
CA GLU A 113 -10.54 -8.95 -8.09
C GLU A 113 -9.56 -8.32 -9.08
N SER A 114 -8.75 -7.36 -8.63
CA SER A 114 -7.78 -6.70 -9.50
C SER A 114 -6.70 -7.69 -9.94
N ASN A 115 -6.37 -7.66 -11.24
CA ASN A 115 -5.25 -8.41 -11.80
C ASN A 115 -3.91 -7.69 -11.57
N SER A 116 -3.92 -6.46 -11.04
CA SER A 116 -2.71 -5.66 -10.85
C SER A 116 -1.70 -6.35 -9.92
N ILE A 117 -0.44 -6.36 -10.34
CA ILE A 117 0.69 -6.81 -9.52
C ILE A 117 1.29 -5.57 -8.89
N ASP A 118 0.64 -5.07 -7.84
CA ASP A 118 1.05 -3.83 -7.19
C ASP A 118 0.51 -3.75 -5.76
N ALA A 119 0.98 -2.76 -5.02
CA ALA A 119 0.40 -2.21 -3.80
C ALA A 119 0.80 -0.74 -3.70
N ARG A 120 -0.01 0.08 -3.00
CA ARG A 120 0.19 1.54 -2.97
C ARG A 120 -0.19 2.17 -1.64
N ALA A 121 0.55 3.21 -1.29
CA ALA A 121 0.25 4.16 -0.24
C ALA A 121 -0.01 5.55 -0.85
N ASN A 122 -1.12 6.18 -0.48
CA ASN A 122 -1.49 7.52 -0.94
C ASN A 122 -2.10 8.34 0.19
N GLU A 123 -1.85 9.65 0.20
CA GLU A 123 -2.49 10.58 1.15
C GLU A 123 -3.39 11.56 0.41
N PHE A 124 -4.65 11.63 0.85
CA PHE A 124 -5.67 12.54 0.34
C PHE A 124 -6.24 13.36 1.50
N GLY A 125 -5.55 14.45 1.85
CA GLY A 125 -5.87 15.22 3.05
C GLY A 125 -5.76 14.34 4.29
N TRP A 126 -6.86 14.16 5.02
CA TRP A 126 -6.90 13.30 6.21
C TRP A 126 -7.17 11.82 5.89
N PHE A 127 -7.39 11.43 4.63
CA PHE A 127 -7.55 10.03 4.26
C PHE A 127 -6.21 9.44 3.82
N TRP A 128 -5.68 8.48 4.59
CA TRP A 128 -4.42 7.82 4.27
C TRP A 128 -4.74 6.40 3.82
N LEU A 129 -4.44 6.14 2.56
CA LEU A 129 -4.93 5.00 1.81
C LEU A 129 -3.82 3.98 1.63
N VAL A 130 -4.09 2.73 2.03
CA VAL A 130 -3.29 1.56 1.66
C VAL A 130 -4.10 0.68 0.71
N SER A 131 -3.65 0.55 -0.53
CA SER A 131 -4.29 -0.25 -1.57
C SER A 131 -3.51 -1.53 -1.83
N LEU A 132 -4.18 -2.66 -1.66
CA LEU A 132 -3.64 -3.99 -1.91
C LEU A 132 -4.35 -4.60 -3.10
N TYR A 133 -3.61 -5.21 -4.04
CA TYR A 133 -4.18 -5.76 -5.27
C TYR A 133 -4.01 -7.27 -5.35
N GLY A 134 -5.07 -7.96 -5.79
CA GLY A 134 -5.10 -9.42 -5.83
C GLY A 134 -4.09 -10.05 -6.78
N GLY A 135 -3.70 -9.38 -7.86
CA GLY A 135 -2.71 -9.89 -8.81
C GLY A 135 -1.33 -10.08 -8.17
N LEU A 136 -0.92 -9.18 -7.28
CA LEU A 136 0.31 -9.36 -6.49
C LEU A 136 0.16 -10.51 -5.49
N ALA A 137 -1.00 -10.58 -4.83
CA ALA A 137 -1.29 -11.62 -3.85
C ALA A 137 -1.29 -13.04 -4.46
N ARG A 138 -1.72 -13.15 -5.72
CA ARG A 138 -1.76 -14.42 -6.47
C ARG A 138 -0.43 -14.80 -7.12
N GLN A 139 0.64 -14.02 -6.94
CA GLN A 139 1.96 -14.36 -7.46
C GLN A 139 2.40 -15.75 -7.00
N PRO A 140 2.85 -16.65 -7.91
CA PRO A 140 3.30 -17.97 -7.50
C PRO A 140 4.47 -17.86 -6.53
N GLY A 141 4.33 -18.47 -5.35
CA GLY A 141 5.31 -18.39 -4.25
C GLY A 141 5.03 -17.28 -3.24
N MET A 142 4.06 -16.40 -3.48
CA MET A 142 3.57 -15.46 -2.47
C MET A 142 2.88 -16.24 -1.35
N THR A 143 3.23 -15.93 -0.10
CA THR A 143 2.63 -16.52 1.10
C THR A 143 1.86 -15.46 1.87
N ARG A 144 0.98 -15.86 2.80
CA ARG A 144 0.29 -14.91 3.70
C ARG A 144 1.26 -13.97 4.40
N ASP A 145 2.35 -14.51 4.95
CA ASP A 145 3.33 -13.71 5.70
C ASP A 145 4.12 -12.77 4.79
N ALA A 146 4.49 -13.22 3.57
CA ALA A 146 5.11 -12.35 2.58
C ALA A 146 4.15 -11.23 2.12
N PHE A 147 2.87 -11.54 1.94
CA PHE A 147 1.85 -10.56 1.61
C PHE A 147 1.54 -9.60 2.77
N ALA A 148 1.65 -10.05 4.02
CA ALA A 148 1.59 -9.17 5.18
C ALA A 148 2.75 -8.15 5.18
N LEU A 149 3.95 -8.55 4.73
CA LEU A 149 5.06 -7.60 4.56
C LEU A 149 4.80 -6.56 3.46
N VAL A 150 4.07 -6.89 2.40
CA VAL A 150 3.61 -5.90 1.42
C VAL A 150 2.75 -4.85 2.10
N ALA A 151 1.72 -5.27 2.85
CA ALA A 151 0.85 -4.33 3.55
C ALA A 151 1.61 -3.51 4.61
N CYS A 152 2.56 -4.14 5.31
CA CYS A 152 3.44 -3.47 6.26
C CYS A 152 4.37 -2.43 5.62
N HIS A 153 4.84 -2.68 4.39
CA HIS A 153 5.60 -1.70 3.62
C HIS A 153 4.74 -0.49 3.29
N GLU A 154 3.50 -0.68 2.81
CA GLU A 154 2.59 0.44 2.52
C GLU A 154 2.25 1.27 3.76
N VAL A 155 2.05 0.61 4.91
CA VAL A 155 1.93 1.32 6.20
C VAL A 155 3.21 2.08 6.53
N GLY A 156 4.36 1.51 6.19
CA GLY A 156 5.68 2.13 6.35
C GLY A 156 5.85 3.41 5.54
N HIS A 157 5.19 3.58 4.39
CA HIS A 157 5.21 4.87 3.70
C HIS A 157 4.60 6.02 4.53
N HIS A 158 3.60 5.72 5.35
CA HIS A 158 2.93 6.71 6.21
C HIS A 158 3.58 6.87 7.58
N LEU A 159 4.10 5.79 8.16
CA LEU A 159 4.53 5.74 9.57
C LEU A 159 6.02 5.39 9.76
N GLY A 160 6.76 5.22 8.67
CA GLY A 160 8.14 4.74 8.69
C GLY A 160 9.17 5.77 9.10
N GLY A 161 8.78 7.05 9.22
CA GLY A 161 9.66 8.16 9.54
C GLY A 161 10.74 8.39 8.48
N ALA A 162 11.77 9.13 8.86
CA ALA A 162 12.87 9.48 7.97
C ALA A 162 13.77 8.27 7.63
N PRO A 163 14.33 8.21 6.42
CA PRO A 163 14.27 9.23 5.35
C PRO A 163 13.00 9.16 4.48
N ASN A 164 12.50 10.34 4.12
CA ASN A 164 11.39 10.50 3.19
C ASN A 164 11.85 10.42 1.74
N ALA A 165 10.91 10.15 0.84
CA ALA A 165 11.13 10.16 -0.60
C ALA A 165 11.41 11.59 -1.10
N ILE A 166 12.17 11.70 -2.20
CA ILE A 166 12.52 13.01 -2.77
C ILE A 166 11.22 13.72 -3.20
N LEU A 167 11.02 14.95 -2.72
CA LEU A 167 9.84 15.78 -3.00
C LEU A 167 8.49 15.19 -2.50
N SER A 168 8.51 14.24 -1.57
CA SER A 168 7.32 13.66 -0.96
C SER A 168 7.46 13.61 0.56
N PRO A 169 6.39 13.90 1.33
CA PRO A 169 6.41 13.72 2.77
C PRO A 169 6.41 12.23 3.18
N LEU A 170 6.10 11.31 2.26
CA LEU A 170 6.09 9.88 2.55
C LEU A 170 7.50 9.33 2.76
N THR A 171 7.62 8.38 3.68
CA THR A 171 8.82 7.57 3.87
C THR A 171 9.26 6.92 2.55
N ASN A 172 10.56 6.85 2.27
CA ASN A 172 11.05 6.25 1.02
C ASN A 172 10.98 4.71 1.00
N GLU A 173 11.17 4.13 -0.18
CA GLU A 173 11.12 2.67 -0.43
C GLU A 173 11.96 1.82 0.53
N GLY A 174 13.23 2.19 0.72
CA GLY A 174 14.13 1.42 1.60
C GLY A 174 13.74 1.54 3.07
N GLN A 175 13.30 2.72 3.49
CA GLN A 175 12.84 2.94 4.85
C GLN A 175 11.48 2.25 5.10
N ALA A 176 10.59 2.18 4.11
CA ALA A 176 9.35 1.43 4.19
C ALA A 176 9.60 -0.08 4.32
N ASP A 177 10.56 -0.63 3.56
CA ASP A 177 11.03 -2.03 3.75
C ASP A 177 11.59 -2.26 5.15
N TYR A 178 12.42 -1.33 5.64
CA TYR A 178 13.01 -1.42 6.98
C TYR A 178 11.92 -1.39 8.06
N TYR A 179 10.99 -0.42 7.98
CA TYR A 179 9.84 -0.30 8.87
C TYR A 179 8.98 -1.56 8.90
N ALA A 180 8.75 -2.17 7.74
CA ALA A 180 7.87 -3.31 7.59
C ALA A 180 8.27 -4.46 8.54
N THR A 181 9.57 -4.64 8.79
CA THR A 181 10.08 -5.69 9.71
C THR A 181 10.52 -5.15 11.06
N LEU A 182 10.96 -3.88 11.13
CA LEU A 182 11.33 -3.20 12.37
C LEU A 182 10.15 -3.07 13.33
N LYS A 183 8.96 -2.71 12.81
CA LYS A 183 7.76 -2.40 13.62
C LYS A 183 6.55 -3.23 13.24
N CYS A 184 6.17 -3.23 11.96
CA CYS A 184 4.88 -3.76 11.54
C CYS A 184 4.77 -5.28 11.65
N ALA A 185 5.72 -6.03 11.11
CA ALA A 185 5.74 -7.49 11.20
C ALA A 185 5.75 -7.96 12.66
N ARG A 186 6.47 -7.27 13.54
CA ARG A 186 6.49 -7.59 14.97
C ARG A 186 5.10 -7.48 15.59
N ARG A 187 4.37 -6.41 15.30
CA ARG A 187 2.97 -6.24 15.74
C ARG A 187 2.03 -7.23 15.09
N PHE A 188 2.22 -7.49 13.80
CA PHE A 188 1.39 -8.41 13.04
C PHE A 188 1.56 -9.86 13.52
N PHE A 189 2.74 -10.26 13.95
CA PHE A 189 3.01 -11.62 14.41
C PHE A 189 2.96 -11.79 15.94
N ALA A 190 2.82 -10.71 16.72
CA ALA A 190 2.91 -10.72 18.17
C ALA A 190 1.92 -11.68 18.86
N ASP A 191 0.69 -11.77 18.33
CA ASP A 191 -0.42 -12.57 18.90
C ASP A 191 -0.62 -13.91 18.20
N GLU A 192 0.32 -14.34 17.34
CA GLU A 192 0.22 -15.58 16.58
C GLU A 192 1.16 -16.68 17.11
N ASP A 193 0.82 -17.95 16.83
CA ASP A 193 1.71 -19.09 17.10
C ASP A 193 2.85 -19.13 16.07
N ASN A 194 3.88 -18.34 16.34
CA ASN A 194 5.05 -18.21 15.48
C ASN A 194 5.85 -19.51 15.35
N LEU A 195 5.88 -20.34 16.40
CA LEU A 195 6.59 -21.62 16.35
C LEU A 195 5.87 -22.60 15.41
N ALA A 196 4.54 -22.70 15.49
CA ALA A 196 3.76 -23.52 14.57
C ALA A 196 3.87 -23.02 13.13
N ALA A 197 3.88 -21.70 12.91
CA ALA A 197 4.10 -21.12 11.58
C ALA A 197 5.48 -21.52 11.02
N LEU A 198 6.54 -21.36 11.80
CA LEU A 198 7.91 -21.69 11.39
C LEU A 198 8.14 -23.19 11.17
N ARG A 199 7.46 -24.06 11.93
CA ARG A 199 7.53 -25.52 11.71
C ARG A 199 6.98 -25.93 10.35
N LYS A 200 6.01 -25.20 9.81
CA LYS A 200 5.40 -25.49 8.49
C LYS A 200 6.31 -25.10 7.33
N THR A 201 7.00 -23.96 7.46
CA THR A 201 7.79 -23.38 6.36
C THR A 201 9.28 -23.73 6.44
N GLY A 202 9.76 -24.11 7.63
CA GLY A 202 11.18 -24.20 7.93
C GLY A 202 11.83 -22.82 8.09
N VAL A 203 13.05 -22.82 8.62
CA VAL A 203 13.86 -21.59 8.80
C VAL A 203 15.26 -21.84 8.28
N GLU A 204 15.78 -20.90 7.48
CA GLU A 204 17.17 -20.97 7.04
C GLU A 204 18.12 -20.88 8.25
N ARG A 205 19.14 -21.75 8.28
CA ARG A 205 20.04 -21.90 9.43
C ARG A 205 20.74 -20.60 9.81
N TYR A 206 21.18 -19.83 8.82
CA TYR A 206 21.83 -18.54 9.04
C TYR A 206 20.88 -17.55 9.72
N LEU A 207 19.67 -17.38 9.20
CA LEU A 207 18.65 -16.51 9.80
C LEU A 207 18.35 -16.93 11.26
N ALA A 208 18.17 -18.22 11.50
CA ALA A 208 17.93 -18.72 12.85
C ALA A 208 19.10 -18.45 13.81
N SER A 209 20.34 -18.47 13.31
CA SER A 209 21.54 -18.10 14.07
C SER A 209 21.54 -16.61 14.42
N GLU A 210 21.32 -15.75 13.42
CA GLU A 210 21.35 -14.30 13.62
C GLU A 210 20.23 -13.82 14.56
N CYS A 211 19.01 -14.34 14.43
CA CYS A 211 17.92 -14.00 15.35
C CYS A 211 18.18 -14.46 16.80
N ARG A 212 18.82 -15.63 17.00
CA ARG A 212 19.17 -16.14 18.34
C ARG A 212 20.29 -15.37 19.01
N LYS A 213 21.22 -14.81 18.23
CA LYS A 213 22.28 -13.95 18.75
C LYS A 213 21.74 -12.62 19.24
N GLU A 214 20.72 -12.09 18.56
CA GLU A 214 20.22 -10.75 18.81
C GLU A 214 19.20 -10.66 19.94
N PHE A 215 18.27 -11.61 20.00
CA PHE A 215 17.19 -11.59 20.97
C PHE A 215 17.38 -12.64 22.05
N SER A 216 17.29 -12.26 23.32
CA SER A 216 17.31 -13.20 24.45
C SER A 216 15.94 -13.85 24.69
N ILE A 217 14.85 -13.17 24.32
CA ILE A 217 13.49 -13.66 24.50
C ILE A 217 13.11 -14.58 23.33
N VAL A 218 12.79 -15.84 23.62
CA VAL A 218 12.46 -16.87 22.61
C VAL A 218 11.31 -16.45 21.69
N ALA A 219 10.27 -15.80 22.23
CA ALA A 219 9.16 -15.30 21.43
C ALA A 219 9.63 -14.26 20.38
N GLU A 220 10.55 -13.37 20.74
CA GLU A 220 11.10 -12.38 19.81
C GLU A 220 12.02 -13.03 18.77
N GLN A 221 12.78 -14.06 19.16
CA GLN A 221 13.56 -14.86 18.20
C GLN A 221 12.66 -15.46 17.12
N TYR A 222 11.50 -16.02 17.49
CA TYR A 222 10.54 -16.58 16.52
C TYR A 222 9.91 -15.51 15.62
N VAL A 223 9.58 -14.34 16.16
CA VAL A 223 9.09 -13.21 15.35
C VAL A 223 10.16 -12.73 14.37
N CYS A 224 11.43 -12.63 14.79
CA CYS A 224 12.56 -12.30 13.92
C CYS A 224 12.71 -13.33 12.78
N MET A 225 12.72 -14.64 13.12
CA MET A 225 12.84 -15.71 12.13
C MET A 225 11.67 -15.71 11.14
N ARG A 226 10.44 -15.51 11.63
CA ARG A 226 9.26 -15.49 10.78
C ARG A 226 9.25 -14.29 9.84
N SER A 227 9.62 -13.11 10.35
CA SER A 227 9.75 -11.88 9.56
C SER A 227 10.84 -12.03 8.48
N GLY A 228 11.99 -12.62 8.81
CA GLY A 228 13.04 -12.91 7.84
C GLY A 228 12.58 -13.90 6.76
N MET A 229 11.94 -15.01 7.13
CA MET A 229 11.44 -15.97 6.13
C MET A 229 10.34 -15.37 5.23
N ALA A 230 9.48 -14.52 5.79
CA ALA A 230 8.50 -13.75 5.01
C ALA A 230 9.20 -12.82 4.00
N ALA A 231 10.26 -12.13 4.42
CA ALA A 231 11.04 -11.25 3.56
C ALA A 231 11.74 -12.00 2.42
N LEU A 232 12.28 -13.20 2.70
CA LEU A 232 12.87 -14.05 1.68
C LEU A 232 11.85 -14.52 0.64
N ASN A 233 10.65 -14.91 1.07
CA ASN A 233 9.58 -15.32 0.16
C ASN A 233 9.09 -14.14 -0.69
N LEU A 234 8.91 -12.98 -0.07
CA LEU A 234 8.52 -11.73 -0.76
C LEU A 234 9.55 -11.33 -1.81
N THR A 235 10.83 -11.28 -1.43
CA THR A 235 11.90 -10.87 -2.35
C THR A 235 12.07 -11.86 -3.51
N ARG A 236 11.95 -13.18 -3.27
CA ARG A 236 11.91 -14.20 -4.35
C ARG A 236 10.72 -13.99 -5.29
N ALA A 237 9.54 -13.67 -4.77
CA ALA A 237 8.37 -13.37 -5.60
C ALA A 237 8.61 -12.12 -6.47
N LEU A 238 9.17 -11.06 -5.89
CA LEU A 238 9.54 -9.83 -6.61
C LEU A 238 10.60 -10.07 -7.69
N GLN A 239 11.60 -10.94 -7.43
CA GLN A 239 12.58 -11.33 -8.45
C GLN A 239 11.90 -12.00 -9.64
N LYS A 240 10.97 -12.92 -9.37
CA LYS A 240 10.20 -13.61 -10.43
C LYS A 240 9.37 -12.62 -11.26
N ILE A 241 8.70 -11.67 -10.60
CA ILE A 241 7.93 -10.60 -11.27
C ILE A 241 8.83 -9.76 -12.18
N ASN A 242 10.05 -9.47 -11.73
CA ASN A 242 10.99 -8.63 -12.46
C ASN A 242 11.89 -9.38 -13.45
N GLY A 243 11.77 -10.71 -13.52
CA GLY A 243 12.65 -11.54 -14.34
C GLY A 243 14.11 -11.57 -13.87
N ASP A 244 14.37 -11.17 -12.62
CA ASP A 244 15.70 -11.22 -12.00
C ASP A 244 16.04 -12.66 -11.62
N LYS A 245 17.18 -13.15 -12.12
CA LYS A 245 17.67 -14.51 -11.89
C LYS A 245 18.83 -14.56 -10.89
N LYS A 246 19.29 -13.41 -10.38
CA LYS A 246 20.41 -13.35 -9.43
C LYS A 246 19.98 -14.07 -8.15
N ARG A 247 20.77 -15.02 -7.66
CA ARG A 247 20.45 -15.68 -6.39
C ARG A 247 20.57 -14.67 -5.24
N ILE A 248 19.51 -14.54 -4.45
CA ILE A 248 19.54 -13.82 -3.17
C ILE A 248 19.78 -14.78 -1.99
N SER A 249 20.44 -14.31 -0.95
CA SER A 249 20.71 -15.07 0.27
C SER A 249 20.97 -14.13 1.44
N PHE A 250 20.58 -14.55 2.65
CA PHE A 250 20.95 -13.83 3.88
C PHE A 250 22.46 -13.80 4.14
N GLN A 251 23.21 -14.72 3.53
CA GLN A 251 24.66 -14.85 3.72
C GLN A 251 25.48 -13.97 2.76
N THR A 252 24.85 -13.38 1.75
CA THR A 252 25.53 -12.61 0.70
C THR A 252 24.95 -11.21 0.63
N PRO A 253 25.20 -10.35 1.64
CA PRO A 253 24.67 -9.00 1.66
C PRO A 253 25.17 -8.19 0.45
N ASP A 254 24.32 -7.29 -0.03
CA ASP A 254 24.65 -6.33 -1.08
C ASP A 254 25.63 -5.28 -0.53
N THR A 255 26.84 -5.26 -1.10
CA THR A 255 27.93 -4.36 -0.69
C THR A 255 27.96 -3.06 -1.50
N SER A 256 26.95 -2.80 -2.33
CA SER A 256 26.85 -1.51 -3.04
C SER A 256 26.66 -0.35 -2.05
N THR A 257 26.99 0.85 -2.50
CA THR A 257 26.78 2.09 -1.76
C THR A 257 26.04 3.08 -2.65
N PRO A 258 24.94 3.71 -2.21
CA PRO A 258 24.19 4.61 -3.05
C PRO A 258 25.01 5.87 -3.30
N VAL A 259 24.87 6.40 -4.52
CA VAL A 259 25.53 7.64 -4.92
C VAL A 259 24.80 8.86 -4.33
N LEU A 260 23.50 8.74 -4.02
CA LEU A 260 22.64 9.78 -3.45
C LEU A 260 21.99 9.33 -2.14
N PHE A 261 21.57 10.27 -1.30
CA PHE A 261 20.99 10.04 0.04
C PHE A 261 19.73 9.15 0.03
N SER A 262 18.93 9.22 -1.04
CA SER A 262 17.83 8.28 -1.28
C SER A 262 17.73 7.98 -2.78
N LYS A 263 17.73 6.70 -3.14
CA LYS A 263 17.36 6.29 -4.48
C LYS A 263 15.83 6.34 -4.56
N ALA A 264 15.29 7.10 -5.50
CA ALA A 264 13.84 7.20 -5.71
C ALA A 264 13.24 5.95 -6.40
N SER A 265 14.03 4.90 -6.62
CA SER A 265 13.59 3.64 -7.21
C SER A 265 13.82 2.51 -6.23
N HIS A 266 12.99 1.46 -6.33
CA HIS A 266 13.10 0.29 -5.47
C HIS A 266 14.54 -0.23 -5.41
N PRO A 267 15.05 -0.55 -4.22
CA PRO A 267 16.33 -1.23 -4.09
C PRO A 267 16.33 -2.57 -4.86
N PRO A 268 17.49 -3.03 -5.33
CA PRO A 268 17.64 -4.38 -5.88
C PRO A 268 17.16 -5.45 -4.90
N ALA A 269 16.77 -6.63 -5.39
CA ALA A 269 16.16 -7.67 -4.56
C ALA A 269 17.02 -8.12 -3.36
N GLN A 270 18.35 -8.26 -3.55
CA GLN A 270 19.26 -8.56 -2.44
C GLN A 270 19.25 -7.44 -1.40
N CYS A 271 19.35 -6.19 -1.85
CA CYS A 271 19.33 -5.04 -0.96
C CYS A 271 18.02 -4.91 -0.17
N ARG A 272 16.86 -5.24 -0.79
CA ARG A 272 15.57 -5.34 -0.07
C ARG A 272 15.62 -6.45 0.99
N LEU A 273 16.15 -7.63 0.65
CA LEU A 273 16.30 -8.74 1.61
C LEU A 273 17.17 -8.35 2.81
N ASP A 274 18.31 -7.69 2.56
CA ASP A 274 19.20 -7.20 3.61
C ASP A 274 18.52 -6.16 4.49
N THR A 275 17.68 -5.31 3.90
CA THR A 275 16.92 -4.27 4.60
C THR A 275 15.91 -4.88 5.56
N PHE A 276 15.11 -5.84 5.07
CA PHE A 276 14.17 -6.57 5.91
C PHE A 276 14.87 -7.38 7.01
N LEU A 277 16.01 -8.03 6.69
CA LEU A 277 16.77 -8.77 7.69
C LEU A 277 17.26 -7.84 8.81
N ASN A 278 17.79 -6.66 8.45
CA ASN A 278 18.25 -5.70 9.44
C ASN A 278 17.10 -5.13 10.27
N GLY A 279 15.95 -4.83 9.67
CA GLY A 279 14.76 -4.40 10.43
C GLY A 279 14.30 -5.47 11.42
N ALA A 280 14.22 -6.73 10.99
CA ALA A 280 13.83 -7.85 11.83
C ALA A 280 14.82 -8.14 12.99
N ARG A 281 16.10 -7.78 12.82
CA ARG A 281 17.18 -7.94 13.81
C ARG A 281 17.40 -6.70 14.66
N CYS A 282 16.56 -5.68 14.57
CA CYS A 282 16.78 -4.49 15.36
C CYS A 282 16.09 -4.64 16.74
N PRO A 283 16.83 -4.66 17.87
CA PRO A 283 16.26 -4.95 19.19
C PRO A 283 15.52 -3.76 19.83
N VAL A 284 15.46 -2.61 19.16
CA VAL A 284 14.70 -1.46 19.67
C VAL A 284 13.25 -1.85 19.98
N PRO A 285 12.65 -1.35 21.08
CA PRO A 285 11.26 -1.63 21.38
C PRO A 285 10.31 -1.28 20.23
N VAL A 286 9.27 -2.10 20.04
CA VAL A 286 8.29 -1.92 18.96
C VAL A 286 7.47 -0.62 19.11
N ASN A 287 7.34 -0.12 20.34
CA ASN A 287 6.64 1.10 20.70
C ASN A 287 7.56 2.33 20.77
N GLU A 288 8.87 2.19 20.60
CA GLU A 288 9.77 3.33 20.52
C GLU A 288 9.47 4.12 19.24
N ALA A 289 9.17 5.41 19.40
CA ALA A 289 8.71 6.26 18.32
C ALA A 289 9.83 6.54 17.30
N LEU A 290 9.45 6.54 16.03
CA LEU A 290 10.28 7.01 14.93
C LEU A 290 10.15 8.53 14.79
N SER A 291 11.13 9.17 14.15
CA SER A 291 11.09 10.61 13.87
C SER A 291 10.91 10.86 12.38
N GLU A 292 10.10 11.87 12.06
CA GLU A 292 9.85 12.32 10.67
C GLU A 292 11.01 13.15 10.11
N THR A 293 11.90 13.67 10.98
CA THR A 293 13.00 14.58 10.59
C THR A 293 14.37 14.02 10.91
N SER A 294 14.45 13.04 11.81
CA SER A 294 15.68 12.37 12.18
C SER A 294 15.55 10.87 11.94
N TYR A 295 16.54 10.30 11.29
CA TYR A 295 16.52 8.89 11.00
C TYR A 295 16.96 8.03 12.20
N TRP A 296 17.47 8.60 13.29
CA TRP A 296 18.00 7.84 14.43
C TRP A 296 16.94 7.28 15.40
N PRO A 297 15.98 8.07 15.91
CA PRO A 297 15.07 7.63 16.99
C PRO A 297 14.27 6.39 16.62
N GLY A 298 14.14 5.43 17.55
CA GLY A 298 13.37 4.21 17.35
C GLY A 298 13.94 3.25 16.30
N THR A 299 15.20 3.43 15.88
CA THR A 299 15.94 2.58 14.93
C THR A 299 17.27 2.10 15.51
N CYS A 300 17.93 1.16 14.84
CA CYS A 300 19.25 0.68 15.27
C CYS A 300 20.41 1.54 14.77
N ASP A 301 20.16 2.50 13.90
CA ASP A 301 21.18 3.43 13.46
C ASP A 301 21.59 4.34 14.63
N ARG A 302 22.88 4.65 14.73
CA ARG A 302 23.43 5.47 15.82
C ARG A 302 24.22 6.65 15.31
N LYS A 303 23.96 7.82 15.88
CA LYS A 303 24.69 9.06 15.58
C LYS A 303 26.19 8.86 15.86
N ASN A 304 27.03 9.19 14.87
CA ASN A 304 28.49 9.13 14.95
C ASN A 304 29.07 7.75 15.31
N GLN A 305 28.36 6.65 15.00
CA GLN A 305 28.86 5.29 15.19
C GLN A 305 28.82 4.49 13.89
N PRO A 306 29.71 3.50 13.70
CA PRO A 306 29.62 2.59 12.58
C PRO A 306 28.29 1.82 12.61
N ALA A 307 27.87 1.31 11.44
CA ALA A 307 26.70 0.47 11.34
C ALA A 307 26.85 -0.73 12.29
N ASN A 308 25.83 -0.96 13.10
CA ASN A 308 25.73 -2.07 14.04
C ASN A 308 24.69 -3.09 13.54
N THR A 309 24.46 -4.14 14.33
CA THR A 309 23.39 -5.09 14.02
C THR A 309 22.05 -4.37 13.89
N GLY A 310 21.35 -4.64 12.79
CA GLY A 310 20.04 -4.08 12.52
C GLY A 310 20.05 -2.65 11.98
N SER A 311 21.22 -2.01 11.81
CA SER A 311 21.31 -0.74 11.06
C SER A 311 20.85 -0.90 9.62
N ARG A 312 20.35 0.17 8.99
CA ARG A 312 19.94 0.14 7.58
C ARG A 312 21.11 -0.16 6.66
N PRO A 313 20.94 -1.03 5.66
CA PRO A 313 22.05 -1.47 4.83
C PRO A 313 22.53 -0.36 3.89
N ARG A 314 23.85 -0.35 3.69
CA ARG A 314 24.53 0.65 2.86
C ARG A 314 24.20 0.54 1.38
N CYS A 315 23.51 -0.49 0.91
CA CYS A 315 23.11 -0.65 -0.50
C CYS A 315 22.01 0.33 -0.96
N TRP A 316 21.29 0.95 -0.03
CA TRP A 316 20.33 2.04 -0.33
C TRP A 316 20.43 3.24 0.62
N PHE A 317 20.99 3.05 1.83
CA PHE A 317 21.03 4.07 2.87
C PHE A 317 22.45 4.63 3.06
N LYS A 318 22.59 5.96 2.96
CA LYS A 318 23.83 6.67 3.30
C LYS A 318 23.55 7.59 4.50
N PRO A 319 23.90 7.20 5.74
CA PRO A 319 23.81 8.10 6.88
C PRO A 319 24.64 9.37 6.64
N LEU A 320 24.05 10.50 6.99
CA LEU A 320 24.65 11.83 7.07
C LEU A 320 25.59 11.94 8.26
#